data_AF-A0A1Y0M6I8-F1
#
_entry.id   AF-A0A1Y0M6I8-F1
#
_cell.length_a   1.000
_cell.length_b   1.000
_cell.length_c   1.000
_cell.angle_alpha   90.00
_cell.angle_beta   90.00
_cell.angle_gamma   90.00
#
_symmetry.space_group_name_H-M   'P 1'
#
loop_
_entity.id
_entity.type
_entity.pdbx_description
1 polymer ?
#
loop_
_entity_poly.entity_id
_entity_poly.type
_entity_poly.pdbx_seq_one_letter_code
_entity_poly.pdbx_strand_id
1 'polypeptide(L)'
;MKLFLLFFFVLALSCNLPKQKIEKQLQEKEVKKEIIKEVKKLYQELFIVLKNPKNVIDAKSLIENSGLIWNELVINDQYFKAATINVPIDKEDFWLQRLKESNVFSTVEISSNEALEKAKYLIENTLVKLRKTHCYRNCSVYDITFFKDGKVIFNGIENVPTKGKHEFTLTEKQLKKVERLFSQTSFNTYSDAFIDKTIADLPSTFITYKKKQVEIKIWKNVPDELIYAYKYLEEILIKKELIL
;
A
#
# COMPACT_ATOMS: atom_id res chain seq x y z
N MET A 1 -16.27 -82.98 -44.35
CA MET A 1 -16.64 -81.70 -44.99
C MET A 1 -16.52 -80.61 -43.92
N LYS A 2 -15.52 -79.71 -43.94
CA LYS A 2 -15.56 -78.34 -44.55
C LYS A 2 -16.83 -77.58 -44.11
N LEU A 3 -16.85 -76.35 -43.57
CA LEU A 3 -16.08 -75.13 -43.91
C LEU A 3 -16.49 -73.97 -42.95
N PHE A 4 -15.53 -73.09 -42.58
CA PHE A 4 -15.58 -71.63 -42.29
C PHE A 4 -16.52 -71.05 -41.20
N LEU A 5 -16.02 -70.39 -40.14
CA LEU A 5 -15.43 -69.02 -40.00
C LEU A 5 -16.46 -67.87 -40.04
N LEU A 6 -16.67 -67.22 -38.89
CA LEU A 6 -16.40 -65.78 -38.75
C LEU A 6 -16.30 -65.35 -37.28
N PHE A 7 -15.21 -64.64 -37.03
CA PHE A 7 -14.70 -64.02 -35.82
C PHE A 7 -15.13 -62.55 -35.84
N PHE A 8 -15.48 -61.92 -34.71
CA PHE A 8 -15.12 -60.52 -34.44
C PHE A 8 -15.23 -60.22 -32.93
N PHE A 9 -14.12 -60.53 -32.26
CA PHE A 9 -13.42 -59.77 -31.22
C PHE A 9 -14.16 -58.65 -30.46
N VAL A 10 -14.42 -58.91 -29.17
CA VAL A 10 -14.51 -57.89 -28.12
C VAL A 10 -13.13 -57.82 -27.43
N LEU A 11 -12.37 -56.76 -27.71
CA LEU A 11 -11.12 -56.46 -27.01
C LEU A 11 -11.44 -55.67 -25.74
N ALA A 12 -11.51 -56.40 -24.62
CA ALA A 12 -11.22 -55.83 -23.31
C ALA A 12 -9.69 -55.79 -23.15
N LEU A 13 -9.06 -54.66 -23.46
CA LEU A 13 -7.68 -54.39 -23.05
C LEU A 13 -7.69 -53.45 -21.85
N SER A 14 -7.57 -54.10 -20.69
CA SER A 14 -6.89 -53.67 -19.48
C SER A 14 -5.79 -52.61 -19.73
N CYS A 15 -5.83 -51.59 -18.88
CA CYS A 15 -4.94 -50.43 -18.83
C CYS A 15 -3.45 -50.76 -18.84
N ASN A 16 -2.72 -50.15 -19.77
CA ASN A 16 -1.28 -49.92 -19.64
C ASN A 16 -0.97 -48.48 -20.06
N LEU A 17 -1.24 -47.52 -19.15
CA LEU A 17 -0.71 -46.17 -19.27
C LEU A 17 0.79 -46.22 -18.94
N PRO A 18 1.68 -45.67 -19.79
CA PRO A 18 3.11 -45.87 -19.64
C PRO A 18 3.61 -45.15 -18.39
N LYS A 19 4.08 -45.92 -17.40
CA LYS A 19 4.76 -45.47 -16.16
C LYS A 19 5.70 -44.28 -16.38
N GLN A 20 6.38 -44.27 -17.52
CA GLN A 20 7.35 -43.25 -17.94
C GLN A 20 6.78 -41.82 -18.08
N LYS A 21 5.48 -41.67 -18.38
CA LYS A 21 4.83 -40.34 -18.53
C LYS A 21 4.42 -39.75 -17.18
N ILE A 22 4.08 -40.61 -16.22
CA ILE A 22 3.71 -40.23 -14.84
C ILE A 22 4.97 -39.91 -14.03
N GLU A 23 6.05 -40.70 -14.18
CA GLU A 23 7.35 -40.40 -13.56
C GLU A 23 7.96 -39.10 -14.09
N LYS A 24 7.88 -38.82 -15.41
CA LYS A 24 8.30 -37.52 -15.97
C LYS A 24 7.49 -36.36 -15.40
N GLN A 25 6.18 -36.49 -15.25
CA GLN A 25 5.33 -35.43 -14.68
C GLN A 25 5.54 -35.24 -13.17
N LEU A 26 5.87 -36.30 -12.42
CA LEU A 26 6.24 -36.19 -11.00
C LEU A 26 7.62 -35.53 -10.86
N GLN A 27 8.61 -35.97 -11.64
CA GLN A 27 9.96 -35.38 -11.65
C GLN A 27 9.93 -33.92 -12.09
N GLU A 28 9.14 -33.55 -13.09
CA GLU A 28 9.01 -32.15 -13.53
C GLU A 28 8.31 -31.28 -12.47
N LYS A 29 7.36 -31.83 -11.70
CA LYS A 29 6.74 -31.15 -10.55
C LYS A 29 7.67 -31.00 -9.36
N GLU A 30 8.49 -32.02 -9.07
CA GLU A 30 9.49 -31.97 -7.99
C GLU A 30 10.62 -31.01 -8.33
N VAL A 31 11.16 -31.07 -9.55
CA VAL A 31 12.19 -30.14 -10.03
C VAL A 31 11.66 -28.70 -10.03
N LYS A 32 10.41 -28.45 -10.48
CA LYS A 32 9.80 -27.10 -10.34
C LYS A 32 9.68 -26.67 -8.89
N LYS A 33 9.27 -27.56 -7.97
CA LYS A 33 9.19 -27.24 -6.54
C LYS A 33 10.55 -26.91 -5.94
N GLU A 34 11.59 -27.64 -6.33
CA GLU A 34 12.95 -27.48 -5.81
C GLU A 34 13.56 -26.17 -6.33
N ILE A 35 13.40 -25.87 -7.61
CA ILE A 35 13.78 -24.58 -8.21
C ILE A 35 13.03 -23.41 -7.54
N ILE A 36 11.72 -23.53 -7.29
CA ILE A 36 10.96 -22.50 -6.57
C ILE A 36 11.48 -22.31 -5.15
N LYS A 37 11.90 -23.40 -4.49
CA LYS A 37 12.46 -23.37 -3.12
C LYS A 37 13.85 -22.74 -3.08
N GLU A 38 14.65 -22.96 -4.12
CA GLU A 38 15.99 -22.41 -4.29
C GLU A 38 15.94 -20.93 -4.71
N VAL A 39 15.01 -20.54 -5.58
CA VAL A 39 14.70 -19.13 -5.88
C VAL A 39 14.20 -18.41 -4.62
N LYS A 40 13.34 -19.04 -3.80
CA LYS A 40 12.95 -18.48 -2.49
C LYS A 40 14.12 -18.29 -1.50
N LYS A 41 15.28 -18.95 -1.71
CA LYS A 41 16.48 -18.75 -0.89
C LYS A 41 17.34 -17.56 -1.34
N LEU A 42 17.19 -17.10 -2.58
CA LEU A 42 18.02 -16.03 -3.15
C LEU A 42 17.41 -14.64 -2.99
N TYR A 43 16.13 -14.59 -2.64
CA TYR A 43 15.39 -13.35 -2.50
C TYR A 43 14.74 -13.26 -1.12
N GLN A 44 14.78 -12.07 -0.55
CA GLN A 44 13.94 -11.70 0.56
C GLN A 44 12.66 -11.05 0.02
N GLU A 45 11.50 -11.51 0.49
CA GLU A 45 10.24 -10.84 0.17
C GLU A 45 10.00 -9.69 1.15
N LEU A 46 9.70 -8.51 0.62
CA LEU A 46 9.33 -7.32 1.38
C LEU A 46 7.85 -7.00 1.16
N PHE A 47 7.20 -6.54 2.23
CA PHE A 47 5.88 -5.95 2.21
C PHE A 47 6.01 -4.43 2.13
N ILE A 48 5.36 -3.84 1.12
CA ILE A 48 5.37 -2.40 0.88
C ILE A 48 3.94 -1.84 0.87
N VAL A 49 3.75 -0.71 1.52
CA VAL A 49 2.49 0.05 1.48
C VAL A 49 2.70 1.31 0.68
N LEU A 50 1.89 1.54 -0.34
CA LEU A 50 1.99 2.72 -1.20
C LEU A 50 1.58 3.97 -0.41
N LYS A 51 2.40 5.01 -0.50
CA LYS A 51 2.09 6.31 0.10
C LYS A 51 0.90 6.98 -0.58
N ASN A 52 0.80 6.85 -1.92
CA ASN A 52 -0.34 7.26 -2.71
C ASN A 52 -0.94 6.05 -3.44
N PRO A 53 -2.14 5.56 -3.05
CA PRO A 53 -2.76 4.36 -3.63
C PRO A 53 -3.13 4.52 -5.12
N LYS A 54 -3.21 5.76 -5.64
CA LYS A 54 -3.47 6.03 -7.07
C LYS A 54 -2.22 5.83 -7.95
N ASN A 55 -1.01 5.81 -7.38
CA ASN A 55 0.26 5.80 -8.14
C ASN A 55 0.89 4.40 -8.23
N VAL A 56 0.08 3.36 -8.49
CA VAL A 56 0.57 1.98 -8.58
C VAL A 56 1.58 1.81 -9.73
N ILE A 57 1.31 2.43 -10.87
CA ILE A 57 2.13 2.28 -12.08
C ILE A 57 3.54 2.84 -11.85
N ASP A 58 3.64 4.04 -11.25
CA ASP A 58 4.92 4.68 -10.95
C ASP A 58 5.69 3.89 -9.88
N ALA A 59 4.98 3.43 -8.84
CA ALA A 59 5.58 2.62 -7.79
C ALA A 59 6.14 1.31 -8.34
N LYS A 60 5.38 0.63 -9.22
CA LYS A 60 5.82 -0.59 -9.89
C LYS A 60 7.02 -0.33 -10.80
N SER A 61 6.97 0.73 -11.60
CA SER A 61 8.09 1.15 -12.45
C SER A 61 9.37 1.42 -11.64
N LEU A 62 9.26 2.06 -10.46
CA LEU A 62 10.41 2.30 -9.59
C LEU A 62 11.07 0.99 -9.15
N ILE A 63 10.26 0.00 -8.75
CA ILE A 63 10.74 -1.32 -8.33
C ILE A 63 11.43 -2.03 -9.50
N GLU A 64 10.76 -2.14 -10.65
CA GLU A 64 11.28 -2.88 -11.81
C GLU A 64 12.53 -2.20 -12.41
N ASN A 65 12.55 -0.88 -12.52
CA ASN A 65 13.73 -0.14 -13.00
C ASN A 65 14.91 -0.18 -12.03
N SER A 66 14.65 -0.51 -10.76
CA SER A 66 15.68 -0.77 -9.75
C SER A 66 16.24 -2.20 -9.81
N GLY A 67 15.78 -3.02 -10.76
CA GLY A 67 16.16 -4.42 -10.89
C GLY A 67 15.52 -5.34 -9.87
N LEU A 68 14.47 -4.88 -9.19
CA LEU A 68 13.69 -5.65 -8.22
C LEU A 68 12.47 -6.29 -8.90
N ILE A 69 11.88 -7.29 -8.25
CA ILE A 69 10.71 -7.99 -8.80
C ILE A 69 9.46 -7.52 -8.05
N TRP A 70 8.50 -6.99 -8.79
CA TRP A 70 7.15 -6.77 -8.27
C TRP A 70 6.37 -8.07 -8.31
N ASN A 71 5.95 -8.60 -7.15
CA ASN A 71 5.21 -9.86 -7.09
C ASN A 71 3.72 -9.60 -7.37
N GLU A 72 2.99 -9.07 -6.41
CA GLU A 72 1.55 -8.84 -6.52
C GLU A 72 1.04 -7.73 -5.59
N LEU A 73 -0.16 -7.23 -5.87
CA LEU A 73 -0.90 -6.39 -4.94
C LEU A 73 -1.65 -7.27 -3.93
N VAL A 74 -1.10 -7.43 -2.73
CA VAL A 74 -1.70 -8.19 -1.63
C VAL A 74 -2.87 -7.44 -0.97
N ILE A 75 -2.92 -6.11 -1.09
CA ILE A 75 -4.08 -5.29 -0.75
C ILE A 75 -4.35 -4.35 -1.92
N ASN A 76 -5.55 -4.45 -2.51
CA ASN A 76 -5.98 -3.63 -3.65
C ASN A 76 -7.28 -2.90 -3.34
N ASP A 77 -7.21 -2.01 -2.35
CA ASP A 77 -8.31 -1.14 -1.98
C ASP A 77 -8.09 0.27 -2.60
N GLN A 78 -9.16 1.03 -2.83
CA GLN A 78 -9.10 2.31 -3.53
C GLN A 78 -8.23 3.36 -2.81
N TYR A 79 -8.13 3.29 -1.48
CA TYR A 79 -7.44 4.27 -0.64
C TYR A 79 -6.29 3.64 0.16
N PHE A 80 -6.12 2.32 0.07
CA PHE A 80 -4.96 1.63 0.62
C PHE A 80 -4.50 0.53 -0.33
N LYS A 81 -3.23 0.59 -0.75
CA LYS A 81 -2.63 -0.44 -1.58
C LYS A 81 -1.33 -0.91 -0.97
N ALA A 82 -1.17 -2.23 -0.93
CA ALA A 82 0.05 -2.87 -0.50
C ALA A 82 0.43 -3.95 -1.50
N ALA A 83 1.73 -4.14 -1.66
CA ALA A 83 2.31 -5.13 -2.55
C ALA A 83 3.40 -5.91 -1.84
N THR A 84 3.72 -7.07 -2.39
CA THR A 84 4.95 -7.78 -2.09
C THR A 84 5.94 -7.61 -3.23
N ILE A 85 7.22 -7.51 -2.89
CA ILE A 85 8.32 -7.42 -3.84
C ILE A 85 9.44 -8.37 -3.40
N ASN A 86 10.23 -8.85 -4.35
CA ASN A 86 11.44 -9.62 -4.04
C ASN A 86 12.68 -8.75 -4.23
N VAL A 87 13.55 -8.76 -3.23
CA VAL A 87 14.87 -8.11 -3.25
C VAL A 87 15.97 -9.16 -3.08
N PRO A 88 17.17 -8.96 -3.66
CA PRO A 88 18.29 -9.88 -3.45
C PRO A 88 18.61 -10.00 -1.95
N ILE A 89 18.72 -11.23 -1.44
CA ILE A 89 18.89 -11.50 -0.01
C ILE A 89 20.20 -10.90 0.55
N ASP A 90 21.25 -10.84 -0.27
CA ASP A 90 22.55 -10.25 0.06
C ASP A 90 22.52 -8.71 0.16
N LYS A 91 21.43 -8.07 -0.30
CA LYS A 91 21.24 -6.61 -0.31
C LYS A 91 19.95 -6.18 0.38
N GLU A 92 19.39 -7.02 1.24
CA GLU A 92 18.13 -6.76 1.93
C GLU A 92 18.17 -5.41 2.67
N ASP A 93 19.15 -5.21 3.55
CA ASP A 93 19.28 -3.99 4.36
C ASP A 93 19.40 -2.73 3.50
N PHE A 94 20.17 -2.81 2.41
CA PHE A 94 20.33 -1.72 1.46
C PHE A 94 18.98 -1.34 0.84
N TRP A 95 18.19 -2.32 0.40
CA TRP A 95 16.90 -2.07 -0.22
C TRP A 95 15.84 -1.63 0.79
N LEU A 96 15.85 -2.19 1.99
CA LEU A 96 15.00 -1.73 3.10
C LEU A 96 15.22 -0.23 3.34
N GLN A 97 16.47 0.22 3.43
CA GLN A 97 16.79 1.63 3.64
C GLN A 97 16.41 2.49 2.42
N ARG A 98 16.87 2.11 1.22
CA ARG A 98 16.65 2.89 -0.01
C ARG A 98 15.16 3.07 -0.32
N LEU A 99 14.36 2.03 -0.14
CA LEU A 99 12.91 2.11 -0.39
C LEU A 99 12.19 2.96 0.66
N LYS A 100 12.63 2.95 1.93
CA LYS A 100 12.11 3.87 2.97
C LYS A 100 12.42 5.32 2.61
N GLU A 101 13.61 5.60 2.11
CA GLU A 101 14.04 6.94 1.72
C GLU A 101 13.42 7.43 0.39
N SER A 102 12.92 6.53 -0.46
CA SER A 102 12.30 6.87 -1.75
C SER A 102 11.06 7.77 -1.63
N ASN A 103 10.44 7.83 -0.45
CA ASN A 103 9.20 8.56 -0.17
C ASN A 103 7.99 8.10 -1.02
N VAL A 104 8.10 6.99 -1.75
CA VAL A 104 7.02 6.38 -2.53
C VAL A 104 6.18 5.43 -1.67
N PHE A 105 6.79 4.83 -0.66
CA PHE A 105 6.16 3.88 0.24
C PHE A 105 6.01 4.47 1.64
N SER A 106 4.86 4.27 2.28
CA SER A 106 4.65 4.63 3.69
C SER A 106 5.11 3.54 4.65
N THR A 107 5.31 2.32 4.16
CA THR A 107 5.82 1.18 4.93
C THR A 107 6.66 0.32 4.01
N VAL A 108 7.81 -0.11 4.52
CA VAL A 108 8.70 -1.07 3.87
C VAL A 108 9.26 -1.94 5.00
N GLU A 109 8.86 -3.19 5.02
CA GLU A 109 9.28 -4.16 6.03
C GLU A 109 9.34 -5.57 5.44
N ILE A 110 9.93 -6.51 6.16
CA ILE A 110 9.96 -7.91 5.76
C ILE A 110 8.52 -8.44 5.65
N SER A 111 8.24 -9.15 4.55
CA SER A 111 6.93 -9.76 4.33
C SER A 111 6.62 -10.78 5.42
N SER A 112 5.52 -10.57 6.13
CA SER A 112 5.06 -11.42 7.21
C SER A 112 3.54 -11.29 7.39
N ASN A 113 2.92 -12.30 8.00
CA ASN A 113 1.51 -12.21 8.37
C ASN A 113 1.24 -11.04 9.33
N GLU A 114 2.19 -10.76 10.23
CA GLU A 114 2.08 -9.62 11.16
C GLU A 114 2.04 -8.28 10.43
N ALA A 115 2.92 -8.07 9.43
CA ALA A 115 2.91 -6.88 8.59
C ALA A 115 1.56 -6.68 7.89
N LEU A 116 0.99 -7.76 7.34
CA LEU A 116 -0.30 -7.73 6.68
C LEU A 116 -1.45 -7.39 7.64
N GLU A 117 -1.51 -8.05 8.79
CA GLU A 117 -2.56 -7.80 9.80
C GLU A 117 -2.45 -6.39 10.39
N LYS A 118 -1.22 -5.92 10.62
CA LYS A 118 -0.98 -4.53 11.02
C LYS A 118 -1.48 -3.55 9.96
N ALA A 119 -1.21 -3.78 8.68
CA ALA A 119 -1.73 -2.95 7.60
C ALA A 119 -3.27 -2.93 7.56
N LYS A 120 -3.92 -4.09 7.69
CA LYS A 120 -5.39 -4.18 7.78
C LYS A 120 -5.94 -3.43 8.99
N TYR A 121 -5.33 -3.60 10.15
CA TYR A 121 -5.71 -2.87 11.36
C TYR A 121 -5.63 -1.35 11.15
N LEU A 122 -4.55 -0.86 10.53
CA LEU A 122 -4.39 0.57 10.23
C LEU A 122 -5.51 1.07 9.30
N ILE A 123 -5.88 0.30 8.27
CA ILE A 123 -6.98 0.63 7.35
C ILE A 123 -8.31 0.74 8.11
N GLU A 124 -8.62 -0.24 8.94
CA GLU A 124 -9.92 -0.33 9.61
C GLU A 124 -10.08 0.69 10.73
N ASN A 125 -8.98 1.07 11.38
CA ASN A 125 -8.99 1.96 12.54
C ASN A 125 -8.59 3.40 12.23
N THR A 126 -8.18 3.70 10.99
CA THR A 126 -7.97 5.09 10.58
C THR A 126 -9.29 5.86 10.59
N LEU A 127 -9.30 6.98 11.32
CA LEU A 127 -10.35 7.99 11.25
C LEU A 127 -10.09 8.91 10.06
N VAL A 128 -8.94 9.60 10.06
CA VAL A 128 -8.52 10.54 9.00
C VAL A 128 -7.02 10.40 8.78
N LYS A 129 -6.56 10.46 7.53
CA LYS A 129 -5.15 10.58 7.17
C LYS A 129 -4.90 11.90 6.43
N LEU A 130 -3.84 12.60 6.77
CA LEU A 130 -3.33 13.74 6.00
C LEU A 130 -1.93 13.46 5.48
N ARG A 131 -1.63 13.96 4.28
CA ARG A 131 -0.29 14.00 3.72
C ARG A 131 -0.07 15.33 3.04
N LYS A 132 1.01 16.04 3.37
CA LYS A 132 1.39 17.32 2.76
C LYS A 132 2.70 17.12 1.99
N THR A 133 2.70 17.45 0.70
CA THR A 133 3.89 17.26 -0.17
C THR A 133 4.86 18.42 -0.05
N HIS A 134 6.06 18.22 -0.62
CA HIS A 134 7.03 19.29 -0.83
C HIS A 134 6.45 20.43 -1.68
N CYS A 135 7.04 21.60 -1.52
CA CYS A 135 6.85 22.80 -2.32
C CYS A 135 8.23 23.42 -2.56
N TYR A 136 8.37 24.42 -3.44
CA TYR A 136 9.68 25.04 -3.71
C TYR A 136 10.24 25.88 -2.55
N ARG A 137 9.42 26.18 -1.54
CA ARG A 137 9.77 26.98 -0.36
C ARG A 137 9.75 26.11 0.90
N ASN A 138 9.64 26.75 2.05
CA ASN A 138 9.72 26.10 3.37
C ASN A 138 8.35 25.55 3.83
N CYS A 139 7.59 24.89 2.95
CA CYS A 139 6.33 24.27 3.37
C CYS A 139 6.61 23.03 4.21
N SER A 140 5.94 22.89 5.35
CA SER A 140 5.99 21.68 6.16
C SER A 140 5.54 20.46 5.36
N VAL A 141 6.40 19.43 5.32
CA VAL A 141 6.16 18.15 4.65
C VAL A 141 6.01 17.08 5.72
N TYR A 142 4.88 16.40 5.72
CA TYR A 142 4.57 15.38 6.73
C TYR A 142 3.48 14.41 6.26
N ASP A 143 3.42 13.27 6.94
CA ASP A 143 2.27 12.37 6.95
C ASP A 143 1.71 12.28 8.36
N ILE A 144 0.39 12.14 8.48
CA ILE A 144 -0.24 11.95 9.77
C ILE A 144 -1.48 11.08 9.64
N THR A 145 -1.66 10.18 10.60
CA THR A 145 -2.84 9.34 10.72
C THR A 145 -3.48 9.54 12.09
N PHE A 146 -4.75 9.92 12.09
CA PHE A 146 -5.61 9.97 13.25
C PHE A 146 -6.44 8.69 13.29
N PHE A 147 -6.41 7.98 14.41
CA PHE A 147 -7.14 6.73 14.60
C PHE A 147 -8.47 6.96 15.35
N LYS A 148 -9.40 6.02 15.21
CA LYS A 148 -10.73 6.05 15.85
C LYS A 148 -10.68 5.99 17.37
N ASP A 149 -9.59 5.46 17.94
CA ASP A 149 -9.33 5.40 19.38
C ASP A 149 -8.65 6.69 19.92
N GLY A 150 -8.42 7.68 19.05
CA GLY A 150 -7.74 8.93 19.40
C GLY A 150 -6.21 8.85 19.34
N LYS A 151 -5.61 7.69 19.05
CA LYS A 151 -4.18 7.62 18.76
C LYS A 151 -3.87 8.46 17.51
N VAL A 152 -2.69 9.06 17.48
CA VAL A 152 -2.18 9.83 16.34
C VAL A 152 -0.74 9.40 16.07
N ILE A 153 -0.44 9.11 14.81
CA ILE A 153 0.92 8.86 14.34
C ILE A 153 1.27 9.96 13.34
N PHE A 154 2.21 10.81 13.70
CA PHE A 154 2.78 11.85 12.87
C PHE A 154 4.16 11.40 12.36
N ASN A 155 4.48 11.70 11.11
CA ASN A 155 5.81 11.51 10.53
C ASN A 155 6.24 12.81 9.84
N GLY A 156 7.10 13.56 10.51
CA GLY A 156 7.66 14.80 9.98
C GLY A 156 8.81 14.53 9.01
N ILE A 157 8.80 15.16 7.83
CA ILE A 157 9.77 14.89 6.77
C ILE A 157 10.69 16.09 6.58
N GLU A 158 10.12 17.26 6.27
CA GLU A 158 10.87 18.45 5.89
C GLU A 158 10.17 19.72 6.39
N ASN A 159 10.93 20.77 6.72
CA ASN A 159 10.42 22.07 7.17
C ASN A 159 9.39 21.96 8.32
N VAL A 160 9.67 21.05 9.26
CA VAL A 160 8.89 20.80 10.47
C VAL A 160 9.81 20.83 11.68
N PRO A 161 9.36 21.32 12.85
CA PRO A 161 10.16 21.29 14.07
C PRO A 161 10.50 19.86 14.52
N THR A 162 9.54 18.94 14.36
CA THR A 162 9.70 17.54 14.76
C THR A 162 9.84 16.65 13.52
N LYS A 163 11.04 16.09 13.28
CA LYS A 163 11.29 15.13 12.19
C LYS A 163 11.10 13.69 12.66
N GLY A 164 10.76 12.80 11.73
CA GLY A 164 10.54 11.39 11.98
C GLY A 164 9.20 11.10 12.66
N LYS A 165 9.07 9.86 13.15
CA LYS A 165 7.83 9.34 13.72
C LYS A 165 7.62 9.84 15.15
N HIS A 166 6.46 10.44 15.41
CA HIS A 166 6.01 10.87 16.72
C HIS A 166 4.58 10.36 16.96
N GLU A 167 4.33 9.82 18.15
CA GLU A 167 3.01 9.29 18.53
C GLU A 167 2.45 10.06 19.73
N PHE A 168 1.16 10.38 19.67
CA PHE A 168 0.44 10.98 20.80
C PHE A 168 -1.03 10.59 20.76
N THR A 169 -1.76 10.87 21.84
CA THR A 169 -3.20 10.59 21.94
C THR A 169 -3.97 11.90 22.06
N LEU A 170 -5.06 12.01 21.33
CA LEU A 170 -6.02 13.09 21.46
C LEU A 170 -6.75 12.99 22.80
N THR A 171 -7.05 14.15 23.40
CA THR A 171 -8.05 14.19 24.46
C THR A 171 -9.41 13.79 23.91
N GLU A 172 -10.30 13.26 24.75
CA GLU A 172 -11.66 12.87 24.34
C GLU A 172 -12.40 14.05 23.66
N LYS A 173 -12.22 15.27 24.17
CA LYS A 173 -12.79 16.49 23.57
C LYS A 173 -12.24 16.76 22.16
N GLN A 174 -10.95 16.55 21.94
CA GLN A 174 -10.35 16.70 20.61
C GLN A 174 -10.86 15.63 19.65
N LEU A 175 -10.87 14.37 20.06
CA LEU A 175 -11.36 13.26 19.23
C LEU A 175 -12.81 13.49 18.80
N LYS A 176 -13.72 13.75 19.75
CA LYS A 176 -15.13 14.05 19.47
C LYS A 176 -15.29 15.25 18.53
N LYS A 177 -14.42 16.26 18.64
CA LYS A 177 -14.45 17.44 17.77
C LYS A 177 -14.01 17.09 16.34
N VAL A 178 -12.95 16.28 16.17
CA VAL A 178 -12.52 15.77 14.86
C VAL A 178 -13.64 14.97 14.22
N GLU A 179 -14.18 13.98 14.93
CA GLU A 179 -15.27 13.12 14.44
C GLU A 179 -16.47 13.94 13.97
N ARG A 180 -16.90 14.92 14.78
CA ARG A 180 -18.02 15.81 14.46
C ARG A 180 -17.74 16.69 13.24
N LEU A 181 -16.55 17.27 13.12
CA LEU A 181 -16.22 18.12 11.98
C LEU A 181 -16.21 17.32 10.68
N PHE A 182 -15.61 16.13 10.68
CA PHE A 182 -15.57 15.28 9.50
C PHE A 182 -16.93 14.63 9.18
N SER A 183 -17.76 14.30 10.17
CA SER A 183 -19.10 13.78 9.92
C SER A 183 -20.05 14.79 9.28
N GLN A 184 -19.79 16.09 9.48
CA GLN A 184 -20.52 17.19 8.84
C GLN A 184 -20.09 17.44 7.39
N THR A 185 -18.98 16.86 6.94
CA THR A 185 -18.52 17.00 5.55
C THR A 185 -19.31 16.11 4.60
N SER A 186 -19.51 16.58 3.38
CA SER A 186 -20.00 15.76 2.27
C SER A 186 -18.85 15.02 1.56
N PHE A 187 -17.85 14.55 2.32
CA PHE A 187 -16.57 14.07 1.79
C PHE A 187 -16.68 13.13 0.59
N ASN A 188 -17.59 12.17 0.69
CA ASN A 188 -17.81 11.14 -0.33
C ASN A 188 -18.32 11.70 -1.67
N THR A 189 -18.90 12.90 -1.69
CA THR A 189 -19.44 13.54 -2.91
C THR A 189 -18.45 14.51 -3.56
N TYR A 190 -17.40 14.93 -2.87
CA TYR A 190 -16.43 15.91 -3.40
C TYR A 190 -15.71 15.42 -4.67
N SER A 191 -15.16 16.35 -5.45
CA SER A 191 -14.19 15.99 -6.48
C SER A 191 -12.99 15.25 -5.87
N ASP A 192 -12.37 14.38 -6.66
CA ASP A 192 -11.12 13.71 -6.27
C ASP A 192 -9.95 14.69 -6.09
N ALA A 193 -10.04 15.87 -6.70
CA ALA A 193 -8.99 16.87 -6.68
C ALA A 193 -9.55 18.31 -6.77
N PHE A 194 -8.96 19.20 -5.99
CA PHE A 194 -9.10 20.66 -6.04
C PHE A 194 -7.73 21.25 -6.41
N ILE A 195 -7.42 21.22 -7.71
CA ILE A 195 -6.11 21.58 -8.25
C ILE A 195 -6.23 22.62 -9.35
N ASP A 196 -5.20 23.45 -9.48
CA ASP A 196 -4.93 24.23 -10.68
C ASP A 196 -3.61 23.74 -11.26
N LYS A 197 -3.66 23.16 -12.46
CA LYS A 197 -2.48 22.58 -13.12
C LYS A 197 -1.45 23.64 -13.53
N THR A 198 -1.83 24.92 -13.58
CA THR A 198 -0.92 26.01 -13.90
C THR A 198 -0.02 26.41 -12.72
N ILE A 199 -0.36 25.96 -11.50
CA ILE A 199 0.36 26.31 -10.27
C ILE A 199 1.20 25.11 -9.82
N ALA A 200 2.46 25.09 -10.23
CA ALA A 200 3.40 24.03 -9.89
C ALA A 200 3.87 24.12 -8.44
N ASP A 201 4.13 25.33 -7.94
CA ASP A 201 4.99 25.54 -6.78
C ASP A 201 4.33 25.35 -5.40
N LEU A 202 3.02 25.13 -5.35
CA LEU A 202 2.28 24.91 -4.12
C LEU A 202 2.32 23.45 -3.67
N PRO A 203 2.32 23.18 -2.35
CA PRO A 203 2.18 21.81 -1.86
C PRO A 203 0.77 21.29 -2.14
N SER A 204 0.67 19.99 -2.40
CA SER A 204 -0.60 19.27 -2.35
C SER A 204 -0.83 18.72 -0.94
N THR A 205 -2.02 18.96 -0.41
CA THR A 205 -2.55 18.32 0.79
C THR A 205 -3.50 17.21 0.37
N PHE A 206 -3.23 15.98 0.77
CA PHE A 206 -4.09 14.85 0.57
C PHE A 206 -4.82 14.55 1.87
N ILE A 207 -6.15 14.53 1.82
CA ILE A 207 -7.01 14.17 2.96
C ILE A 207 -7.68 12.85 2.61
N THR A 208 -7.57 11.86 3.50
CA THR A 208 -8.30 10.60 3.38
C THR A 208 -9.29 10.47 4.53
N TYR A 209 -10.57 10.30 4.21
CA TYR A 209 -11.65 10.09 5.17
C TYR A 209 -12.68 9.15 4.56
N LYS A 210 -13.26 8.25 5.38
CA LYS A 210 -14.27 7.26 4.96
C LYS A 210 -13.94 6.61 3.61
N LYS A 211 -12.72 6.08 3.49
CA LYS A 211 -12.30 5.32 2.31
C LYS A 211 -12.21 6.12 1.00
N LYS A 212 -12.19 7.45 1.08
CA LYS A 212 -11.96 8.34 -0.07
C LYS A 212 -10.75 9.22 0.20
N GLN A 213 -10.00 9.53 -0.85
CA GLN A 213 -8.90 10.49 -0.81
C GLN A 213 -9.20 11.67 -1.73
N VAL A 214 -9.06 12.89 -1.21
CA VAL A 214 -9.16 14.14 -1.95
C VAL A 214 -7.80 14.83 -1.94
N GLU A 215 -7.33 15.24 -3.11
CA GLU A 215 -6.16 16.10 -3.25
C GLU A 215 -6.58 17.58 -3.25
N ILE A 216 -5.88 18.40 -2.47
CA ILE A 216 -6.11 19.84 -2.39
C ILE A 216 -4.78 20.54 -2.63
N LYS A 217 -4.68 21.24 -3.75
CA LYS A 217 -3.56 22.15 -4.02
C LYS A 217 -4.01 23.61 -3.90
N ILE A 218 -5.29 23.88 -4.20
CA ILE A 218 -5.90 25.21 -4.14
C ILE A 218 -7.16 25.17 -3.27
N TRP A 219 -7.22 26.06 -2.29
CA TRP A 219 -8.29 26.09 -1.29
C TRP A 219 -9.54 26.89 -1.70
N LYS A 220 -9.47 27.68 -2.78
CA LYS A 220 -10.53 28.65 -3.18
C LYS A 220 -11.93 28.03 -3.34
N ASN A 221 -12.00 26.80 -3.87
CA ASN A 221 -13.27 26.11 -4.15
C ASN A 221 -13.46 24.87 -3.27
N VAL A 222 -12.67 24.74 -2.20
CA VAL A 222 -12.83 23.65 -1.24
C VAL A 222 -14.02 24.00 -0.34
N PRO A 223 -14.97 23.08 -0.11
CA PRO A 223 -16.10 23.33 0.78
C PRO A 223 -15.66 23.75 2.18
N ASP A 224 -16.32 24.78 2.74
CA ASP A 224 -15.93 25.40 4.02
C ASP A 224 -15.87 24.39 5.16
N GLU A 225 -16.78 23.42 5.20
CA GLU A 225 -16.81 22.39 6.22
C GLU A 225 -15.54 21.51 6.21
N LEU A 226 -14.98 21.25 5.02
CA LEU A 226 -13.70 20.55 4.90
C LEU A 226 -12.53 21.46 5.30
N ILE A 227 -12.58 22.75 4.96
CA ILE A 227 -11.57 23.73 5.40
C ILE A 227 -11.52 23.79 6.93
N TYR A 228 -12.68 23.89 7.60
CA TYR A 228 -12.75 23.94 9.06
C TYR A 228 -12.25 22.65 9.70
N ALA A 229 -12.61 21.48 9.14
CA ALA A 229 -12.12 20.19 9.61
C ALA A 229 -10.59 20.11 9.50
N TYR A 230 -10.02 20.50 8.35
CA TYR A 230 -8.58 20.52 8.12
C TYR A 230 -7.84 21.48 9.05
N LYS A 231 -8.30 22.73 9.17
CA LYS A 231 -7.69 23.74 10.06
C LYS A 231 -7.64 23.28 11.50
N TYR A 232 -8.70 22.60 11.98
CA TYR A 232 -8.71 22.05 13.32
C TYR A 232 -7.64 20.97 13.53
N LEU A 233 -7.37 20.14 12.51
CA LEU A 233 -6.25 19.21 12.57
C LEU A 233 -4.91 19.94 12.61
N GLU A 234 -4.69 20.97 11.78
CA GLU A 234 -3.45 21.77 11.84
C GLU A 234 -3.28 22.47 13.19
N GLU A 235 -4.34 23.01 13.79
CA GLU A 235 -4.28 23.61 15.14
C GLU A 235 -3.78 22.62 16.21
N ILE A 236 -4.18 21.35 16.12
CA ILE A 236 -3.68 20.30 17.04
C ILE A 236 -2.17 20.14 16.87
N LEU A 237 -1.67 20.15 15.63
CA LEU A 237 -0.25 19.96 15.32
C LEU A 237 0.60 21.16 15.72
N ILE A 238 0.11 22.39 15.50
CA ILE A 238 0.77 23.61 15.93
C ILE A 238 0.89 23.66 17.45
N LYS A 239 -0.20 23.35 18.18
CA LYS A 239 -0.19 23.30 19.66
C LYS A 239 0.73 22.21 20.24
N LYS A 240 1.07 21.21 19.43
CA LYS A 240 2.01 20.14 19.77
C LYS A 240 3.43 20.42 19.26
N GLU A 241 3.66 21.58 18.63
CA GLU A 241 4.96 21.96 18.06
C GLU A 241 5.46 20.95 17.00
N LEU A 242 4.54 20.30 16.28
CA LEU A 242 4.86 19.32 15.25
C LEU A 242 5.04 19.97 13.87
N ILE A 243 4.39 21.11 13.65
CA ILE A 243 4.48 21.91 12.42
C ILE A 243 4.59 23.40 12.79
N LEU A 244 5.01 24.22 11.81
CA LEU A 244 5.13 25.68 11.93
C LEU A 244 3.76 26.37 11.79
#